data_AF-A0A8S0PUQ6-F1
#
_entry.id   AF-A0A8S0PUQ6-F1
#
_cell.length_a   1.000
_cell.length_b   1.000
_cell.length_c   1.000
_cell.angle_alpha   90.00
_cell.angle_beta   90.00
_cell.angle_gamma   90.00
#
_symmetry.space_group_name_H-M   'P 1'
#
loop_
_entity.id
_entity.type
_entity.pdbx_description
1 polymer ?
#
loop_
_entity_poly.entity_id
_entity_poly.type
_entity_poly.pdbx_seq_one_letter_code
_entity_poly.pdbx_strand_id
1 'polypeptide(L)'
;MQMEALGDNDPRVAETCRYLAESHVRAMQFDETENMCKKTLEIHGVHSPPASLEEAADRQLMALICEAKGDYEQLWNTLYLPAWQ
;
A
#
# COMPACT_ATOMS: atom_id res chain seq x y z
N MET A 1 15.88 3.59 10.74
CA MET A 1 14.42 3.42 10.52
C MET A 1 14.00 2.00 10.90
N GLN A 2 12.72 1.75 11.18
CA GLN A 2 12.24 0.42 11.64
C GLN A 2 12.66 -0.73 10.69
N MET A 3 12.69 -0.46 9.39
CA MET A 3 13.22 -1.34 8.35
C MET A 3 14.66 -1.82 8.62
N GLU A 4 15.55 -0.94 9.04
CA GLU A 4 16.95 -1.29 9.35
C GLU A 4 17.09 -2.18 10.58
N ALA A 5 16.12 -2.12 11.50
CA ALA A 5 16.13 -2.88 12.75
C ALA A 5 15.40 -4.23 12.66
N LEU A 6 14.36 -4.33 11.83
CA LEU A 6 13.49 -5.51 11.74
C LEU A 6 13.64 -6.26 10.42
N GLY A 7 14.22 -5.64 9.39
CA GLY A 7 14.23 -6.13 8.02
C GLY A 7 13.04 -5.57 7.22
N ASP A 8 13.25 -5.42 5.91
CA ASP A 8 12.33 -4.72 5.02
C ASP A 8 10.95 -5.37 4.86
N ASN A 9 10.87 -6.68 5.14
CA ASN A 9 9.66 -7.48 4.97
C ASN A 9 8.95 -7.83 6.30
N ASP A 10 9.38 -7.27 7.43
CA ASP A 10 8.71 -7.52 8.70
C ASP A 10 7.28 -6.94 8.68
N PRO A 11 6.23 -7.66 9.10
CA PRO A 11 4.85 -7.16 9.11
C PRO A 11 4.66 -5.82 9.83
N ARG A 12 5.49 -5.53 10.84
CA ARG A 12 5.43 -4.26 11.57
C ARG A 12 5.94 -3.09 10.71
N VAL A 13 6.75 -3.35 9.68
CA VAL A 13 7.14 -2.34 8.69
C VAL A 13 5.94 -1.97 7.83
N ALA A 14 5.05 -2.91 7.50
CA ALA A 14 3.84 -2.60 6.73
C ALA A 14 2.93 -1.60 7.46
N GLU A 15 2.75 -1.78 8.77
CA GLU A 15 1.93 -0.86 9.57
C GLU A 15 2.49 0.57 9.57
N THR A 16 3.81 0.73 9.73
CA THR A 16 4.45 2.05 9.68
C THR A 16 4.40 2.65 8.28
N CYS A 17 4.59 1.85 7.22
CA CYS A 17 4.45 2.30 5.84
C CYS A 17 3.02 2.80 5.55
N ARG A 18 1.97 2.14 6.06
CA ARG A 18 0.58 2.59 5.92
C ARG A 18 0.35 3.95 6.59
N TYR A 19 0.86 4.16 7.80
CA TYR A 19 0.75 5.46 8.46
C TYR A 19 1.48 6.59 7.73
N LEU A 20 2.65 6.29 7.15
CA LEU A 20 3.37 7.24 6.30
C LEU A 20 2.57 7.56 5.04
N ALA A 21 2.00 6.54 4.39
CA ALA A 21 1.18 6.71 3.21
C ALA A 21 -0.06 7.60 3.49
N GLU A 22 -0.78 7.38 4.60
CA GLU A 22 -1.89 8.26 5.02
C GLU A 22 -1.45 9.72 5.27
N SER A 23 -0.22 9.93 5.71
CA SER A 23 0.37 11.28 5.84
C SER A 23 0.67 11.89 4.48
N HIS A 24 1.27 11.13 3.57
CA HIS A 24 1.62 11.57 2.22
C HIS A 24 0.39 11.89 1.35
N VAL A 25 -0.72 11.15 1.49
CA VAL A 25 -2.00 11.53 0.84
C VAL A 25 -2.43 12.93 1.23
N ARG A 26 -2.40 13.25 2.53
CA ARG A 26 -2.79 14.58 3.03
C ARG A 26 -1.85 15.68 2.55
N ALA A 27 -0.59 15.36 2.30
CA ALA A 27 0.40 16.25 1.73
C ALA A 27 0.38 16.32 0.19
N MET A 28 -0.53 15.59 -0.48
CA MET A 28 -0.59 15.44 -1.95
C MET A 28 0.72 14.89 -2.56
N GLN A 29 1.50 14.14 -1.78
CA GLN A 29 2.75 13.52 -2.19
C GLN A 29 2.46 12.12 -2.79
N PHE A 30 1.73 12.11 -3.90
CA PHE A 30 1.14 10.89 -4.45
C PHE A 30 2.14 9.80 -4.84
N ASP A 31 3.32 10.17 -5.35
CA ASP A 31 4.35 9.19 -5.72
C ASP A 31 4.95 8.47 -4.50
N GLU A 32 5.12 9.19 -3.39
CA GLU A 32 5.64 8.61 -2.14
C GLU A 32 4.59 7.70 -1.50
N THR A 33 3.32 8.12 -1.53
CA THR A 33 2.22 7.27 -1.09
C THR A 33 2.15 5.97 -1.90
N GLU A 34 2.28 6.05 -3.23
CA GLU A 34 2.26 4.89 -4.11
C GLU A 34 3.37 3.88 -3.78
N ASN A 35 4.60 4.37 -3.54
CA ASN A 35 5.71 3.53 -3.12
C ASN A 35 5.44 2.84 -1.77
N MET A 36 4.85 3.56 -0.82
CA MET A 36 4.51 2.98 0.49
C MET A 36 3.40 1.93 0.36
N CYS A 37 2.35 2.17 -0.42
CA CYS A 37 1.28 1.19 -0.67
C CYS A 37 1.79 -0.08 -1.36
N LYS A 38 2.69 0.04 -2.34
CA LYS A 38 3.31 -1.15 -2.98
C LYS A 38 4.07 -1.99 -1.97
N LYS A 39 4.82 -1.34 -1.08
CA LYS A 39 5.58 -2.02 -0.03
C LYS A 39 4.67 -2.72 0.99
N THR A 40 3.58 -2.09 1.41
CA THR A 40 2.63 -2.74 2.33
C THR A 40 1.96 -3.95 1.70
N LEU A 41 1.56 -3.85 0.42
CA LEU A 41 0.98 -4.96 -0.34
C LEU A 41 1.96 -6.14 -0.52
N GLU A 42 3.25 -5.87 -0.77
CA GLU A 42 4.28 -6.91 -0.85
C GLU A 42 4.42 -7.67 0.48
N ILE A 43 4.49 -6.94 1.60
CA ILE A 43 4.63 -7.54 2.93
C ILE A 43 3.37 -8.34 3.30
N HIS A 44 2.18 -7.77 3.10
CA HIS A 44 0.93 -8.46 3.40
C HIS A 44 0.68 -9.67 2.47
N GLY A 45 1.12 -9.63 1.21
CA GLY A 45 1.03 -10.78 0.30
C GLY A 45 1.81 -12.00 0.78
N VAL A 46 2.88 -11.79 1.56
CA VAL A 46 3.70 -12.87 2.14
C VAL A 46 3.20 -13.30 3.51
N HIS A 47 2.69 -12.36 4.32
CA HIS A 47 2.48 -12.57 5.76
C HIS A 47 1.01 -12.63 6.21
N SER A 48 0.09 -12.19 5.36
CA SER A 48 -1.34 -12.11 5.70
C SER A 48 -2.16 -13.08 4.85
N PRO A 49 -3.29 -13.61 5.38
CA PRO A 49 -4.26 -14.32 4.56
C PRO A 49 -4.76 -13.41 3.43
N PRO A 50 -5.05 -13.97 2.24
CA PRO A 50 -5.69 -13.22 1.17
C PRO A 50 -6.99 -12.57 1.64
N ALA A 51 -7.25 -11.34 1.19
CA ALA A 51 -8.42 -10.54 1.57
C ALA A 51 -8.50 -10.19 3.07
N SER A 52 -7.33 -10.04 3.71
CA SER A 52 -7.24 -9.47 5.05
C SER A 52 -7.72 -8.01 5.10
N LEU A 53 -8.09 -7.53 6.30
CA LEU A 53 -8.54 -6.14 6.49
C LEU A 53 -7.42 -5.15 6.17
N GLU A 54 -6.19 -5.54 6.49
CA GLU A 54 -4.98 -4.78 6.25
C GLU A 54 -4.75 -4.59 4.73
N GLU A 55 -4.82 -5.68 3.96
CA GLU A 55 -4.68 -5.66 2.50
C GLU A 55 -5.81 -4.85 1.82
N ALA A 56 -7.03 -4.89 2.38
CA ALA A 56 -8.12 -4.05 1.91
C ALA A 56 -7.86 -2.55 2.15
N ALA A 57 -7.31 -2.19 3.32
CA ALA A 57 -6.98 -0.81 3.65
C ALA A 57 -5.87 -0.26 2.73
N ASP A 58 -4.83 -1.05 2.45
CA ASP A 58 -3.75 -0.67 1.53
C ASP A 58 -4.27 -0.44 0.10
N ARG A 59 -5.15 -1.31 -0.39
CA ARG A 59 -5.79 -1.14 -1.70
C ARG A 59 -6.68 0.10 -1.77
N GLN A 60 -7.43 0.40 -0.70
CA GLN A 60 -8.23 1.62 -0.65
C GLN A 60 -7.35 2.86 -0.75
N LEU A 61 -6.20 2.87 -0.08
CA LEU A 61 -5.26 3.98 -0.14
C LEU A 61 -4.66 4.14 -1.55
N MET A 62 -4.26 3.03 -2.18
CA MET A 62 -3.80 3.02 -3.58
C MET A 62 -4.88 3.53 -4.54
N ALA A 63 -6.14 3.10 -4.37
CA ALA A 63 -7.26 3.55 -5.18
C ALA A 63 -7.48 5.08 -5.08
N LEU A 64 -7.44 5.64 -3.87
CA LEU A 64 -7.58 7.09 -3.66
C LEU A 64 -6.49 7.90 -4.38
N ILE A 65 -5.26 7.38 -4.41
CA ILE A 65 -4.14 8.03 -5.10
C ILE A 65 -4.32 7.93 -6.62
N CYS A 66 -4.69 6.76 -7.14
CA CYS A 66 -4.93 6.56 -8.57
C CYS A 66 -6.05 7.48 -9.08
N GLU A 67 -7.14 7.63 -8.30
CA GLU A 67 -8.20 8.59 -8.59
C GLU A 67 -7.68 10.03 -8.60
N ALA A 68 -6.88 10.43 -7.61
CA ALA A 68 -6.30 11.77 -7.52
C ALA A 68 -5.31 12.07 -8.67
N LYS A 69 -4.57 11.06 -9.15
CA LYS A 69 -3.65 11.17 -10.30
C LYS A 69 -4.38 11.10 -11.66
N GLY A 70 -5.65 10.71 -11.68
CA GLY A 70 -6.39 10.42 -12.91
C GLY A 70 -5.92 9.14 -13.62
N ASP A 71 -5.24 8.25 -12.92
CA ASP A 71 -4.74 6.97 -13.44
C ASP A 71 -5.78 5.86 -13.23
N TYR A 72 -6.81 5.91 -14.07
CA TYR A 72 -7.96 5.01 -13.97
C TYR A 72 -7.63 3.55 -14.36
N GLU A 73 -6.55 3.32 -15.10
CA GLU A 73 -6.08 1.97 -15.44
C GLU A 73 -5.46 1.30 -14.21
N GLN A 74 -4.58 2.00 -13.49
CA GLN A 74 -4.03 1.50 -12.23
C GLN A 74 -5.11 1.38 -11.14
N LEU A 75 -6.07 2.31 -11.08
CA LEU A 75 -7.24 2.20 -10.19
C LEU A 75 -8.01 0.91 -10.44
N TRP A 76 -8.36 0.64 -11.70
CA TRP A 76 -9.09 -0.56 -12.09
C TRP A 76 -8.34 -1.83 -11.70
N ASN A 77 -7.06 -1.91 -12.03
CA ASN A 77 -6.23 -3.06 -11.69
C ASN A 77 -6.14 -3.28 -10.17
N THR A 78 -6.00 -2.20 -9.40
CA THR A 78 -5.92 -2.25 -7.93
C THR A 78 -7.21 -2.78 -7.29
N LEU A 79 -8.37 -2.39 -7.82
CA LEU A 79 -9.68 -2.75 -7.25
C LEU A 79 -10.19 -4.11 -7.71
N TYR A 80 -9.86 -4.54 -8.93
CA TYR A 80 -10.50 -5.68 -9.57
C TYR A 80 -9.56 -6.87 -9.83
N LEU A 81 -8.24 -6.72 -9.74
CA LEU A 81 -7.30 -7.83 -9.91
C LEU A 81 -6.80 -8.37 -8.56
N PRO A 82 -6.78 -9.71 -8.37
CA PRO A 82 -6.19 -10.33 -7.19
C PRO A 82 -4.66 -10.18 -7.20
N ALA A 83 -4.03 -10.05 -6.02
CA ALA A 83 -2.58 -9.81 -5.85
C ALA A 83 -1.65 -10.97 -6.27
N TRP A 84 -2.10 -11.92 -7.10
CA TRP A 84 -1.34 -13.11 -7.50
C TRP A 84 -1.03 -13.14 -9.00
N GLN A 85 -0.28 -12.14 -9.48
CA GLN A 85 0.50 -12.22 -10.73
C GLN A 85 1.93 -11.77 -10.49
#